data_AF-A0A6B3FLF4-F1
#
_entry.id   AF-A0A6B3FLF4-F1
#
_cell.length_a   1.000
_cell.length_b   1.000
_cell.length_c   1.000
_cell.angle_alpha   90.00
_cell.angle_beta   90.00
_cell.angle_gamma   90.00
#
_symmetry.space_group_name_H-M   'P 1'
#
loop_
_entity.id
_entity.type
_entity.pdbx_description
1 polymer ?
#
loop_
_entity_poly.entity_id
_entity_poly.type
_entity_poly.pdbx_seq_one_letter_code
_entity_poly.pdbx_strand_id
1 'polypeptide(L)'
;YGNLLTVPLEGGFLYIEPVYTRGGNQNYPLLRKVAASYGSKIVFENSLGEALNAVFGVEDDGSTTPPDTQDPPGETDDPPATGDAALKKAIADAQKAYSDGEKALQ
;
A
#
# COMPACT_ATOMS: atom_id res chain seq x y z
N TYR A 1 24.22 -5.36 5.68
CA TYR A 1 23.20 -5.98 6.54
C TYR A 1 22.06 -4.99 6.69
N GLY A 2 20.85 -5.39 6.31
CA GLY A 2 19.65 -4.55 6.41
C GLY A 2 19.01 -4.65 7.80
N ASN A 3 17.90 -3.94 7.99
CA ASN A 3 17.06 -4.08 9.18
C ASN A 3 16.24 -5.38 9.10
N LEU A 4 16.20 -6.13 10.20
CA LEU A 4 15.33 -7.30 10.33
C LEU A 4 13.90 -6.84 10.65
N LEU A 5 12.94 -7.24 9.82
CA LEU A 5 11.51 -7.08 10.11
C LEU A 5 10.97 -8.39 10.68
N THR A 6 10.29 -8.32 11.81
CA THR A 6 9.63 -9.46 12.44
C THR A 6 8.13 -9.20 12.51
N VAL A 7 7.34 -10.08 11.92
CA VAL A 7 5.88 -9.95 11.87
C VAL A 7 5.24 -11.15 12.58
N PRO A 8 4.40 -10.93 13.61
CA PRO A 8 3.66 -12.01 14.25
C PRO A 8 2.50 -12.49 13.35
N LEU A 9 2.32 -13.81 13.27
CA LEU A 9 1.27 -14.50 12.54
C LEU A 9 0.66 -15.59 13.46
N GLU A 10 -0.52 -16.10 13.14
CA GLU A 10 -1.21 -17.10 13.98
C GLU A 10 -0.38 -18.37 14.26
N GLY A 11 0.57 -18.72 13.38
CA GLY A 11 1.43 -19.89 13.51
C GLY A 11 2.88 -19.61 13.91
N GLY A 12 3.26 -18.36 14.25
CA GLY A 12 4.62 -18.00 14.64
C GLY A 12 5.07 -16.64 14.12
N PHE A 13 6.38 -16.50 13.89
CA PHE A 13 6.97 -15.25 13.39
C PHE A 13 7.46 -15.41 11.96
N LEU A 14 7.17 -14.41 11.12
CA LEU A 14 7.80 -14.21 9.83
C LEU A 14 8.97 -13.25 10.00
N TYR A 15 10.15 -13.70 9.59
CA TYR A 15 11.39 -12.91 9.62
C TYR A 15 11.80 -12.52 8.20
N ILE A 16 12.10 -11.25 7.98
CA ILE A 16 12.48 -10.70 6.68
C ILE A 16 13.75 -9.88 6.84
N GLU A 17 14.82 -10.27 6.13
CA GLU A 17 16.10 -9.55 6.11
C GLU A 17 16.48 -9.15 4.67
N PRO A 18 16.45 -7.85 4.33
CA PRO A 18 16.97 -7.37 3.06
C PRO A 18 18.51 -7.25 3.09
N VAL A 19 19.18 -7.80 2.08
CA VAL A 19 20.63 -7.75 1.93
C VAL A 19 21.00 -6.74 0.86
N TYR A 20 21.62 -5.64 1.27
CA TYR A 20 22.13 -4.60 0.38
C TYR A 20 23.65 -4.74 0.17
N THR A 21 24.12 -4.43 -1.03
CA THR A 21 25.56 -4.26 -1.31
C THR A 21 25.85 -2.88 -1.84
N ARG A 22 27.03 -2.36 -1.50
CA ARG A 22 27.60 -1.15 -2.08
C ARG A 22 28.73 -1.56 -3.01
N GLY A 23 28.66 -1.17 -4.28
CA GLY A 23 29.71 -1.43 -5.27
C GLY A 23 30.49 -0.16 -5.59
N GLY A 24 31.83 -0.24 -5.52
CA GLY A 24 32.80 0.73 -6.03
C GLY A 24 32.37 2.21 -6.04
N ASN A 25 31.80 2.65 -7.18
CA ASN A 25 31.50 4.04 -7.51
C ASN A 25 30.03 4.48 -7.30
N GLN A 26 29.13 3.60 -6.84
CA GLN A 26 27.75 4.00 -6.55
C GLN A 26 27.58 4.37 -5.08
N ASN A 27 27.08 5.59 -4.84
CA ASN A 27 26.81 6.11 -3.50
C ASN A 27 25.58 5.48 -2.83
N TYR A 28 24.79 4.70 -3.56
CA TYR A 28 23.53 4.13 -3.08
C TYR A 28 23.62 2.61 -2.89
N PRO A 29 23.19 2.07 -1.73
CA PRO A 29 23.09 0.63 -1.53
C PRO A 29 22.06 0.03 -2.47
N LEU A 30 22.43 -1.04 -3.18
CA LEU A 30 21.50 -1.80 -4.02
C LEU A 30 21.04 -3.05 -3.29
N LEU A 31 19.73 -3.31 -3.34
CA LEU A 31 19.16 -4.57 -2.88
C LEU A 31 19.72 -5.71 -3.74
N ARG A 32 20.24 -6.75 -3.09
CA ARG A 32 20.76 -7.94 -3.77
C ARG A 32 19.85 -9.14 -3.61
N LYS A 33 19.37 -9.35 -2.40
CA LYS A 33 18.49 -10.45 -2.04
C LYS A 33 17.62 -10.07 -0.85
N VAL A 34 16.49 -10.74 -0.72
CA VAL A 34 15.63 -10.74 0.45
C VAL A 34 15.58 -12.16 0.99
N ALA A 35 16.01 -12.34 2.24
CA ALA A 35 15.83 -13.58 2.96
C ALA A 35 14.50 -13.52 3.73
N ALA A 36 13.66 -14.54 3.58
CA ALA A 36 12.44 -14.69 4.36
C ALA A 36 12.38 -16.05 5.05
N SER A 37 11.91 -16.07 6.29
CA SER A 37 11.80 -17.29 7.09
C SER A 37 10.47 -17.35 7.84
N TYR A 38 9.75 -18.47 7.70
CA TYR A 38 8.54 -18.79 8.45
C TYR A 38 8.58 -20.25 8.92
N GLY A 39 8.53 -20.46 10.24
CA GLY A 39 8.67 -21.79 10.83
C GLY A 39 10.03 -22.42 10.48
N SER A 40 10.01 -23.51 9.71
CA SER A 40 11.23 -24.23 9.26
C SER A 40 11.63 -23.93 7.81
N LYS A 41 10.90 -23.04 7.13
CA LYS A 41 11.11 -22.73 5.71
C LYS A 41 11.85 -21.42 5.56
N ILE A 42 12.98 -21.46 4.85
CA ILE A 42 13.84 -20.30 4.56
C ILE A 42 14.00 -20.18 3.06
N VAL A 43 13.79 -18.98 2.51
CA VAL A 43 13.87 -18.69 1.08
C VAL A 43 14.68 -17.42 0.82
N PHE A 44 15.28 -17.30 -0.39
CA PHE A 44 16.14 -16.19 -0.79
C PHE A 44 15.78 -15.71 -2.20
N GLU A 45 15.08 -14.58 -2.29
CA GLU A 45 14.59 -14.07 -3.57
C GLU A 45 15.11 -12.68 -3.91
N ASN A 46 14.86 -12.21 -5.13
CA ASN A 46 15.37 -10.91 -5.60
C ASN A 46 14.49 -9.76 -5.09
N SER A 47 13.22 -10.03 -4.81
CA SER A 47 12.28 -9.06 -4.26
C SER A 47 11.57 -9.58 -3.01
N LEU A 48 10.93 -8.66 -2.29
CA LEU A 48 10.09 -9.01 -1.14
C LEU A 48 8.88 -9.84 -1.58
N GLY A 49 8.21 -9.46 -2.66
CA GLY A 49 7.04 -10.20 -3.18
C GLY A 49 7.40 -11.64 -3.53
N GLU A 50 8.50 -11.83 -4.26
CA GLU A 50 9.00 -13.18 -4.57
C GLU A 50 9.31 -13.98 -3.30
N ALA A 51 9.97 -13.38 -2.30
CA ALA A 51 10.31 -14.07 -1.05
C ALA A 51 9.05 -14.48 -0.25
N LEU A 52 8.03 -13.62 -0.25
CA LEU A 52 6.74 -13.91 0.39
C LEU A 52 5.99 -15.03 -0.34
N ASN A 53 5.92 -14.94 -1.67
CA ASN A 53 5.31 -15.97 -2.51
C ASN A 53 6.03 -17.31 -2.32
N ALA A 54 7.37 -17.31 -2.31
CA ALA A 54 8.17 -18.50 -2.12
C ALA A 54 8.01 -19.10 -0.71
N VAL A 55 7.94 -18.29 0.35
CA VAL A 55 7.79 -18.81 1.72
C VAL A 55 6.37 -19.37 1.96
N PHE A 56 5.34 -18.73 1.43
CA PHE A 56 3.94 -19.17 1.60
C PHE A 56 3.44 -20.12 0.50
N GLY A 57 4.23 -20.33 -0.57
CA GLY A 57 3.86 -21.20 -1.69
C GLY A 57 2.72 -20.64 -2.55
N VAL A 58 2.63 -19.31 -2.64
CA VAL A 58 1.61 -18.61 -3.43
C VAL A 58 2.16 -18.41 -4.84
N GLU A 59 1.37 -18.72 -5.86
CA GLU A 59 1.70 -18.36 -7.24
C GLU A 59 1.42 -16.87 -7.44
N ASP A 60 2.35 -16.13 -8.03
CA ASP A 60 2.19 -14.70 -8.30
C ASP A 60 1.12 -14.51 -9.38
N ASP A 61 -0.12 -14.29 -8.96
CA ASP A 61 -1.25 -13.99 -9.84
C ASP A 61 -1.28 -12.50 -10.27
N GLY A 62 -0.26 -11.73 -9.88
CA GLY A 62 -0.18 -10.29 -10.11
C GLY A 62 -1.21 -9.48 -9.31
N SER A 63 -1.97 -10.12 -8.41
CA SER A 63 -2.97 -9.48 -7.57
C SER A 63 -2.43 -9.28 -6.16
N THR A 64 -1.50 -8.34 -6.01
CA THR A 64 -1.26 -7.75 -4.68
C THR A 64 -2.40 -6.78 -4.40
N THR A 65 -3.57 -7.30 -4.05
CA THR A 65 -4.61 -6.46 -3.45
C THR A 65 -4.06 -6.09 -2.07
N PRO A 66 -3.78 -4.80 -1.79
CA PRO A 66 -3.43 -4.39 -0.44
C PRO A 66 -4.54 -4.89 0.50
N PRO A 67 -4.24 -5.34 1.72
CA PRO A 67 -5.29 -5.56 2.69
C PRO A 67 -6.09 -4.26 2.78
N ASP A 68 -7.40 -4.33 2.57
CA ASP A 68 -8.30 -3.23 2.90
C ASP A 68 -7.93 -2.80 4.30
N THR A 69 -7.36 -1.60 4.40
CA THR A 69 -7.22 -0.96 5.69
C THR A 69 -8.66 -0.76 6.12
N GLN A 70 -9.12 -1.59 7.06
CA GLN A 70 -10.41 -1.40 7.67
C GLN A 70 -10.31 -0.07 8.41
N ASP A 71 -10.65 1.02 7.71
CA ASP A 71 -10.84 2.33 8.29
C ASP A 71 -11.76 2.17 9.52
N PRO A 72 -11.45 2.83 10.64
CA PRO A 72 -12.41 2.94 11.72
C PRO A 72 -13.71 3.54 11.16
N PRO A 73 -14.90 3.18 11.67
CA PRO A 73 -16.14 3.70 11.13
C PRO A 73 -16.19 5.21 11.40
N GLY A 74 -15.86 6.00 10.38
CA GLY A 74 -15.91 7.44 10.36
C GLY A 74 -16.26 7.86 8.95
N GLU A 75 -17.40 8.54 8.82
CA GLU A 75 -18.04 9.06 7.61
C GLU A 75 -17.10 9.26 6.42
N THR A 76 -17.29 8.44 5.38
CA THR A 76 -16.70 8.67 4.06
C THR A 76 -17.46 9.82 3.39
N ASP A 77 -16.96 11.05 3.56
CA ASP A 77 -17.11 12.04 2.50
C ASP A 77 -16.17 11.60 1.36
N ASP A 78 -16.75 11.12 0.26
CA ASP A 78 -16.02 10.75 -0.95
C ASP A 78 -15.03 11.88 -1.35
N PRO A 79 -13.75 11.57 -1.62
CA PRO A 79 -12.83 12.58 -2.10
C PRO A 79 -13.35 13.15 -3.43
N PRO A 80 -13.40 14.48 -3.61
CA PRO A 80 -13.95 15.05 -4.82
C PRO A 80 -13.11 14.62 -6.01
N ALA A 81 -13.77 14.10 -7.05
CA ALA A 81 -13.13 13.71 -8.30
C ALA A 81 -12.24 14.86 -8.81
N THR A 82 -10.94 14.63 -8.96
CA THR A 82 -10.02 15.63 -9.51
C THR A 82 -10.08 15.59 -11.04
N GLY A 83 -10.87 16.50 -11.62
CA GLY A 83 -10.94 16.71 -13.08
C GLY A 83 -11.91 17.83 -13.48
N ASP A 84 -11.81 18.32 -14.72
CA ASP A 84 -12.61 19.44 -15.23
C ASP A 84 -14.12 19.21 -15.16
N ALA A 85 -14.57 17.96 -15.33
CA ALA A 85 -15.98 17.59 -15.20
C ALA A 85 -16.49 17.73 -13.76
N ALA A 86 -15.65 17.38 -12.79
CA ALA A 86 -15.98 17.50 -11.37
C ALA A 86 -15.94 18.96 -10.91
N LEU A 87 -15.02 19.77 -11.42
CA LEU A 87 -15.01 21.22 -11.20
C LEU A 87 -16.28 21.88 -11.74
N LYS A 88 -16.72 21.52 -12.94
CA LYS A 88 -17.99 22.02 -13.52
C LYS A 88 -19.20 21.63 -12.68
N LYS A 89 -19.22 20.39 -12.17
CA LYS A 89 -20.28 19.92 -11.28
C LYS A 89 -20.30 20.70 -9.97
N ALA A 90 -19.14 20.90 -9.34
CA ALA A 90 -19.03 21.66 -8.10
C ALA A 90 -19.51 23.12 -8.25
N ILE A 91 -19.20 23.76 -9.39
CA ILE A 91 -19.68 25.12 -9.69
C ILE A 91 -21.22 25.14 -9.83
N ALA A 92 -21.80 24.15 -10.51
CA ALA A 92 -23.25 24.05 -10.67
C ALA A 92 -23.97 23.79 -9.33
N ASP A 93 -23.42 22.91 -8.50
CA ASP A 93 -23.96 22.59 -7.18
C ASP A 93 -23.92 23.81 -6.25
N ALA A 94 -22.82 24.59 -6.27
CA ALA A 94 -22.70 25.83 -5.51
C ALA A 94 -23.71 26.90 -5.94
N GLN A 95 -23.93 27.08 -7.25
CA GLN A 95 -24.92 28.02 -7.77
C GLN A 95 -26.35 27.63 -7.36
N LYS A 96 -26.67 26.33 -7.43
CA LYS A 96 -27.97 25.81 -7.02
C LYS A 96 -28.22 26.04 -5.52
N ALA A 97 -27.24 25.72 -4.68
CA ALA A 97 -27.34 25.91 -3.23
C ALA A 97 -27.57 27.38 -2.86
N TYR A 98 -26.91 28.30 -3.56
CA TYR A 98 -27.11 29.74 -3.36
C TYR A 98 -28.55 30.17 -3.69
N SER A 99 -29.07 29.77 -4.85
CA SER A 99 -30.45 30.09 -5.25
C SER A 99 -31.51 29.45 -4.33
N ASP A 100 -31.26 28.23 -3.85
CA ASP A 100 -32.15 27.55 -2.90
C ASP A 100 -32.16 28.26 -1.54
N GLY A 101 -31.00 28.77 -1.10
CA GLY A 101 -30.88 29.61 0.10
C GLY A 101 -31.64 30.93 -0.01
N GLU A 102 -31.55 31.62 -1.15
CA GLU A 102 -32.29 32.88 -1.37
C GLU A 102 -33.80 32.66 -1.41
N LYS A 103 -34.27 31.54 -1.97
CA LYS A 103 -35.69 31.17 -1.96
C LYS A 103 -36.21 30.82 -0.58
N ALA A 104 -35.38 30.20 0.26
CA ALA A 104 -35.76 29.83 1.63
C ALA A 104 -35.88 31.04 2.57
N LEU A 105 -35.35 32.21 2.16
CA LEU A 105 -35.36 33.45 2.94
C LEU A 105 -36.49 34.41 2.54
N GLN A 106 -37.32 34.07 1.54
CA GLN A 106 -38.51 34.84 1.12
C GLN A 106 -39.79 34.13 1.55
#